data_AF-A0A965V5D1-F1
#
_entry.id   AF-A0A965V5D1-F1
#
_cell.length_a   1.000
_cell.length_b   1.000
_cell.length_c   1.000
_cell.angle_alpha   90.00
_cell.angle_beta   90.00
_cell.angle_gamma   90.00
#
_symmetry.space_group_name_H-M   'P 1'
#
loop_
_entity.id
_entity.type
_entity.pdbx_description
1 polymer ?
#
loop_
_entity_poly.entity_id
_entity_poly.type
_entity_poly.pdbx_seq_one_letter_code
_entity_poly.pdbx_strand_id
1 'polypeptide(L)'
;MKKDRIISAFAQLGKIMNCLGQNHAISDFELGITPLEFENLNSLISRQVHHNGWFSEDMVRKAFCSLAAMLEKEKLEAWAKNYKFNEKPLTV
;
A
#
# COMPACT_ATOMS: atom_id res chain seq x y z
N MET A 1 -16.09 -3.30 12.36
CA MET A 1 -15.27 -4.11 11.40
C MET A 1 -14.36 -5.03 12.20
N LYS A 2 -14.20 -6.31 11.84
CA LYS A 2 -13.34 -7.24 12.62
C LYS A 2 -11.84 -6.93 12.40
N LYS A 3 -11.02 -7.01 13.45
CA LYS A 3 -9.56 -6.76 13.42
C LYS A 3 -8.85 -7.49 12.27
N ASP A 4 -9.17 -8.76 12.08
CA ASP A 4 -8.51 -9.59 11.06
C ASP A 4 -8.83 -9.12 9.64
N ARG A 5 -10.02 -8.55 9.41
CA ARG A 5 -10.37 -7.96 8.11
C ARG A 5 -9.57 -6.69 7.83
N ILE A 6 -9.35 -5.86 8.85
CA ILE A 6 -8.49 -4.66 8.74
C ILE A 6 -7.07 -5.08 8.37
N ILE A 7 -6.49 -6.03 9.12
CA ILE A 7 -5.14 -6.53 8.87
C ILE A 7 -5.03 -7.11 7.46
N SER A 8 -6.00 -7.91 7.03
CA SER A 8 -6.00 -8.50 5.69
C SER A 8 -6.09 -7.45 4.58
N ALA A 9 -6.90 -6.41 4.78
CA ALA A 9 -7.02 -5.30 3.82
C ALA A 9 -5.71 -4.52 3.68
N PHE A 10 -5.06 -4.19 4.81
CA PHE A 10 -3.76 -3.52 4.80
C PHE A 10 -2.66 -4.41 4.21
N ALA A 11 -2.68 -5.72 4.47
CA ALA A 11 -1.75 -6.66 3.85
C ALA A 11 -1.92 -6.70 2.32
N GLN A 12 -3.15 -6.65 1.82
CA GLN A 12 -3.41 -6.57 0.38
C GLN A 12 -2.92 -5.23 -0.21
N LEU A 13 -3.14 -4.12 0.50
CA LEU A 13 -2.58 -2.82 0.12
C LEU A 13 -1.05 -2.86 0.06
N GLY A 14 -0.40 -3.54 1.01
CA GLY A 14 1.05 -3.75 1.02
C GLY A 14 1.56 -4.43 -0.25
N LYS A 15 0.85 -5.44 -0.76
CA LYS A 15 1.20 -6.10 -2.03
C LYS A 15 1.12 -5.15 -3.23
N ILE A 16 0.05 -4.36 -3.29
CA ILE A 16 -0.13 -3.33 -4.34
C ILE A 16 1.02 -2.32 -4.28
N MET A 17 1.33 -1.80 -3.08
CA MET A 17 2.44 -0.85 -2.88
C MET A 17 3.78 -1.45 -3.27
N ASN A 18 4.04 -2.72 -2.95
CA ASN A 18 5.28 -3.38 -3.35
C ASN A 18 5.40 -3.47 -4.87
N CYS A 19 4.32 -3.86 -5.55
CA CYS A 19 4.28 -3.95 -7.00
C CYS A 19 4.55 -2.60 -7.69
N LEU A 20 3.94 -1.52 -7.17
CA LEU A 20 4.18 -0.15 -7.63
C LEU A 20 5.62 0.30 -7.35
N GLY A 21 6.15 -0.01 -6.15
CA GLY A 21 7.52 0.33 -5.79
C GLY A 21 8.56 -0.37 -6.67
N GLN A 22 8.31 -1.62 -7.05
CA GLN A 22 9.17 -2.40 -7.96
C GLN A 22 8.96 -2.07 -9.45
N ASN A 23 7.92 -1.28 -9.79
CA ASN A 23 7.51 -1.04 -11.18
C ASN A 23 7.30 -2.34 -11.99
N HIS A 24 6.82 -3.40 -11.32
CA HIS A 24 6.66 -4.70 -11.95
C HIS A 24 5.34 -4.75 -12.74
N ALA A 25 5.39 -5.02 -14.04
CA ALA A 25 4.19 -5.08 -14.87
C ALA A 25 3.23 -6.17 -14.37
N ILE A 26 1.94 -5.84 -14.23
CA ILE A 26 0.90 -6.83 -13.94
C ILE A 26 0.18 -7.21 -15.22
N SER A 27 0.01 -8.51 -15.47
CA SER A 27 -0.71 -9.01 -16.64
C SER A 27 -2.20 -9.27 -16.37
N ASP A 28 -2.60 -9.36 -15.09
CA ASP A 28 -3.94 -9.79 -14.67
C ASP A 28 -4.39 -9.13 -13.36
N PHE A 29 -5.61 -9.44 -12.91
CA PHE A 29 -6.23 -8.91 -11.68
C PHE A 29 -5.69 -9.56 -10.38
N GLU A 30 -4.47 -10.10 -10.38
CA GLU A 30 -3.91 -10.89 -9.27
C GLU A 30 -3.81 -10.09 -7.95
N LEU A 31 -3.68 -8.77 -8.04
CA LEU A 31 -3.54 -7.86 -6.90
C LEU A 31 -4.84 -7.17 -6.47
N GLY A 32 -5.97 -7.49 -7.11
CA GLY A 32 -7.23 -6.79 -6.86
C GLY A 32 -7.31 -5.41 -7.51
N ILE A 33 -6.40 -5.12 -8.44
CA ILE A 33 -6.42 -3.96 -9.32
C ILE A 33 -6.23 -4.41 -10.77
N THR A 34 -6.83 -3.68 -11.69
CA THR A 34 -6.70 -3.91 -13.13
C THR A 34 -5.37 -3.38 -13.67
N PRO A 35 -4.88 -3.89 -14.81
CA PRO A 35 -3.70 -3.33 -15.49
C PRO A 35 -3.84 -1.82 -15.76
N LEU A 36 -5.03 -1.35 -16.15
CA LEU A 36 -5.30 0.07 -16.39
C LEU A 36 -5.13 0.91 -15.10
N GLU A 37 -5.63 0.43 -13.97
CA GLU A 37 -5.43 1.11 -12.67
C GLU A 37 -3.95 1.16 -12.28
N PHE A 38 -3.21 0.08 -12.53
CA PHE A 38 -1.78 0.03 -12.27
C PHE A 38 -0.98 1.00 -13.17
N GLU A 39 -1.29 1.05 -14.46
CA GLU A 39 -0.68 2.01 -15.40
C GLU A 39 -0.98 3.45 -14.99
N ASN A 40 -2.23 3.75 -14.62
CA ASN A 40 -2.62 5.07 -14.15
C ASN A 40 -1.84 5.48 -12.87
N LEU A 41 -1.66 4.56 -11.93
CA LEU A 41 -0.86 4.80 -10.72
C LEU A 41 0.61 5.04 -11.04
N ASN A 42 1.22 4.26 -11.95
CA ASN A 42 2.60 4.49 -12.38
C ASN A 42 2.78 5.82 -13.10
N SER A 43 1.83 6.21 -13.94
CA SER A 43 1.80 7.52 -14.60
C SER A 43 1.68 8.66 -13.59
N LEU A 44 0.92 8.46 -12.49
CA LEU A 44 0.86 9.44 -11.41
C LEU A 44 2.20 9.57 -10.70
N ILE A 45 2.85 8.45 -10.37
CA ILE A 45 4.16 8.41 -9.70
C ILE A 45 5.21 9.20 -10.48
N SER A 46 5.32 8.99 -11.79
CA SER A 46 6.32 9.66 -12.64
C SER A 46 6.08 11.17 -12.76
N ARG A 47 4.84 11.63 -12.61
CA ARG A 47 4.46 13.04 -12.75
C ARG A 47 4.52 13.84 -11.44
N GLN A 48 4.55 13.20 -10.28
CA GLN A 48 4.53 13.90 -8.99
C GLN A 48 5.69 14.87 -8.80
N VAL A 49 6.84 14.60 -9.42
CA VAL A 49 8.02 15.48 -9.36
C VAL A 49 7.72 16.90 -9.85
N HIS A 50 6.78 17.08 -10.79
CA HIS A 50 6.38 18.40 -11.29
C HIS A 50 5.58 19.21 -10.27
N HIS A 51 4.92 18.55 -9.32
CA HIS A 51 4.18 19.19 -8.24
C HIS A 51 5.05 19.39 -6.99
N ASN A 52 6.00 18.47 -6.75
CA ASN A 52 6.94 18.54 -5.65
C ASN A 52 8.28 17.89 -6.04
N GLY A 53 9.35 18.68 -6.14
CA GLY A 53 10.68 18.19 -6.49
C GLY A 53 11.26 17.16 -5.51
N TRP A 54 10.74 17.07 -4.29
CA TRP A 54 11.12 16.02 -3.32
C TRP A 54 10.54 14.65 -3.70
N PHE A 55 9.45 14.63 -4.48
CA PHE A 55 8.77 13.42 -4.94
C PHE A 55 9.31 12.98 -6.30
N SER A 56 10.63 12.89 -6.42
CA SER A 56 11.25 12.20 -7.56
C SER A 56 10.74 10.76 -7.64
N GLU A 57 10.60 10.24 -8.86
CA GLU A 57 10.05 8.90 -9.09
C GLU A 57 10.74 7.81 -8.25
N ASP A 58 12.08 7.82 -8.20
CA ASP A 58 12.88 6.89 -7.40
C ASP A 58 12.54 6.97 -5.90
N MET A 59 12.38 8.18 -5.35
CA MET A 59 12.06 8.37 -3.93
C MET A 59 10.62 7.94 -3.62
N VAL A 60 9.67 8.19 -4.52
CA VAL A 60 8.28 7.73 -4.37
C VAL A 60 8.22 6.21 -4.40
N ARG A 61 8.93 5.57 -5.33
CA ARG A 61 9.01 4.10 -5.43
C ARG A 61 9.67 3.49 -4.19
N LYS A 62 10.76 4.08 -3.69
CA LYS A 62 11.38 3.67 -2.42
C LYS A 62 10.43 3.80 -1.24
N ALA A 63 9.67 4.89 -1.16
CA ALA A 63 8.65 5.07 -0.12
C ALA A 63 7.58 3.97 -0.20
N PHE A 64 7.11 3.63 -1.40
CA PHE A 64 6.17 2.52 -1.59
C PHE A 64 6.75 1.18 -1.13
N CYS A 65 7.99 0.83 -1.49
CA CYS A 65 8.65 -0.37 -1.00
C CYS A 65 8.76 -0.40 0.54
N SER A 66 9.13 0.74 1.15
CA SER A 66 9.24 0.85 2.60
C SER A 66 7.88 0.70 3.30
N LEU A 67 6.83 1.34 2.79
CA LEU A 67 5.48 1.22 3.33
C LEU A 67 4.96 -0.21 3.14
N ALA A 68 5.17 -0.81 1.97
CA ALA A 68 4.80 -2.20 1.70
C ALA A 68 5.43 -3.17 2.71
N ALA A 69 6.72 -2.98 3.01
CA ALA A 69 7.42 -3.78 4.01
C ALA A 69 6.84 -3.61 5.43
N MET A 70 6.20 -2.49 5.75
CA MET A 70 5.50 -2.31 7.04
C MET A 70 4.13 -2.98 7.08
N LEU A 71 3.52 -3.18 5.90
CA LEU A 71 2.18 -3.74 5.72
C LEU A 71 2.17 -5.27 5.54
N GLU A 72 3.31 -5.95 5.68
CA GLU A 72 3.34 -7.41 5.74
C GLU A 72 2.47 -7.91 6.89
N LYS A 73 1.72 -9.00 6.65
CA LYS A 73 0.69 -9.50 7.56
C LYS A 73 1.27 -9.78 8.95
N GLU A 74 2.45 -10.39 9.01
CA GLU A 74 3.14 -10.78 10.24
C GLU A 74 3.54 -9.55 11.06
N LYS A 75 3.98 -8.47 10.39
CA LYS A 75 4.34 -7.20 11.04
C LYS A 75 3.10 -6.47 11.54
N LEU A 76 2.02 -6.44 10.75
CA LEU A 76 0.74 -5.87 11.17
C LEU A 76 0.16 -6.61 12.38
N GLU A 77 0.19 -7.95 12.36
CA GLU A 77 -0.26 -8.77 13.49
C GLU A 77 0.58 -8.54 14.73
N ALA A 78 1.91 -8.51 14.60
CA ALA A 78 2.82 -8.21 15.70
C ALA A 78 2.58 -6.81 16.29
N TRP A 79 2.47 -5.79 15.44
CA TRP A 79 2.21 -4.42 15.85
C TRP A 79 0.84 -4.28 16.54
N ALA A 80 -0.21 -4.86 15.95
CA ALA A 80 -1.57 -4.75 16.46
C ALA A 80 -1.83 -5.55 17.74
N LYS A 81 -0.93 -6.46 18.16
CA LYS A 81 -1.02 -7.14 19.47
C LYS A 81 -0.87 -6.19 20.65
N ASN A 82 -0.19 -5.07 20.46
CA ASN A 82 0.05 -4.08 21.51
C ASN A 82 -1.17 -3.20 21.84
N TYR A 83 -2.24 -3.31 21.04
CA TYR A 83 -3.42 -2.46 21.15
C TYR A 83 -4.68 -3.30 21.39
N LYS A 84 -5.52 -2.85 22.33
CA LYS A 84 -6.85 -3.41 22.53
C LYS A 84 -7.77 -2.90 21.41
N PHE A 85 -8.44 -3.83 20.73
CA PHE A 85 -9.39 -3.46 19.70
C PHE A 85 -10.64 -2.88 20.35
N ASN A 86 -11.00 -1.65 19.99
CA ASN A 86 -12.22 -1.04 20.51
C ASN A 86 -13.43 -1.52 19.70
N GLU A 87 -14.36 -2.20 20.36
CA GLU A 87 -15.59 -2.72 19.73
C GLU A 87 -16.57 -1.60 19.36
N LYS A 88 -16.46 -0.44 20.02
CA LYS A 88 -17.24 0.78 19.74
C LYS A 88 -16.29 1.91 19.34
N PRO A 89 -15.76 1.89 18.11
CA PRO A 89 -14.91 2.97 17.63
C PRO A 89 -15.71 4.28 17.63
N LEU A 90 -15.03 5.37 17.98
CA LEU A 90 -15.59 6.71 17.82
C LEU A 90 -15.77 6.96 16.32
N THR A 91 -16.99 7.18 15.87
CA THR A 91 -17.28 7.72 14.54
C THR A 91 -16.92 9.20 14.54
N VAL A 92 -16.06 9.60 13.61
CA VAL A 92 -15.80 11.01 13.25
C VAL A 92 -16.88 11.46 12.29
#